data_AF-A0A286HGK3-F1
#
_entry.id   AF-A0A286HGK3-F1
#
_cell.length_a   1.000
_cell.length_b   1.000
_cell.length_c   1.000
_cell.angle_alpha   90.00
_cell.angle_beta   90.00
_cell.angle_gamma   90.00
#
_symmetry.space_group_name_H-M   'P 1'
#
loop_
_entity.id
_entity.type
_entity.pdbx_description
1 polymer ?
#
loop_
_entity_poly.entity_id
_entity_poly.type
_entity_poly.pdbx_seq_one_letter_code
_entity_poly.pdbx_strand_id
1 'polypeptide(L)'
;MTRRIVLGTAAVVLPLRKPLLVAKAAATVDHLSGSRFVLGLAGGDRPIEYPLFGEDFGKRAATFRDDLAILRQAWAAPPAGSGITVPALGLKAERRLDVLPKPAGAVCRWSSLGARGRISTGSAPTSTAGSTTRAAWRPRPRHLDGRRARTHALGTPKPYLTLMFVLVGTGNFWLAVLGMALATFPHAMYYAALAGILARDYPVEVRYTRMSLSYQACTALFAGTAPIVSQYLLTATGSIWSVVALGLGYVVITVAGVRGRPSAASV
;
A
#
# COMPACT_ATOMS: atom_id res chain seq x y z
N MET A 1 -2.56 -13.04 20.65
CA MET A 1 -1.16 -12.59 20.45
C MET A 1 -0.50 -13.46 19.37
N THR A 2 -0.05 -12.87 18.26
CA THR A 2 0.44 -13.61 17.07
C THR A 2 1.94 -13.91 17.17
N ARG A 3 2.36 -15.12 16.78
CA ARG A 3 3.77 -15.57 16.89
C ARG A 3 4.58 -15.48 15.60
N ARG A 4 3.93 -15.37 14.43
CA ARG A 4 4.60 -15.51 13.12
C ARG A 4 4.39 -14.34 12.15
N ILE A 5 3.35 -13.53 12.36
CA ILE A 5 2.98 -12.46 11.43
C ILE A 5 3.91 -11.26 11.62
N VAL A 6 4.30 -10.60 10.52
CA VAL A 6 5.04 -9.33 10.53
C VAL A 6 4.09 -8.20 10.92
N LEU A 7 4.53 -7.35 11.85
CA LEU A 7 3.77 -6.20 12.30
C LEU A 7 4.30 -4.96 11.59
N GLY A 8 3.41 -4.17 10.98
CA GLY A 8 3.80 -2.96 10.26
C GLY A 8 2.92 -1.78 10.63
N THR A 9 3.49 -0.57 10.65
CA THR A 9 2.71 0.67 10.74
C THR A 9 2.39 1.18 9.34
N ALA A 10 1.13 1.59 9.11
CA ALA A 10 0.67 2.08 7.80
C ALA A 10 -0.10 3.42 7.93
N ALA A 11 0.56 4.56 8.17
CA ALA A 11 1.97 4.81 8.45
C ALA A 11 2.07 5.84 9.58
N VAL A 12 3.21 5.91 10.27
CA VAL A 12 3.45 6.95 11.28
C VAL A 12 3.73 8.26 10.56
N VAL A 13 2.88 9.26 10.79
CA VAL A 13 3.07 10.62 10.28
C VAL A 13 4.20 11.27 11.08
N LEU A 14 5.37 11.36 10.47
CA LEU A 14 6.58 11.74 11.17
C LEU A 14 6.63 13.24 11.54
N PRO A 15 6.27 14.19 10.65
CA PRO A 15 6.32 15.62 10.96
C PRO A 15 5.44 16.04 12.13
N LEU A 16 4.40 15.26 12.42
CA LEU A 16 3.46 15.55 13.52
C LEU A 16 3.87 14.89 14.85
N ARG A 17 5.02 14.21 14.91
CA ARG A 17 5.47 13.47 16.09
C ARG A 17 6.90 13.83 16.46
N LYS A 18 7.19 13.81 17.76
CA LYS A 18 8.58 13.99 18.23
C LYS A 18 9.45 12.80 17.80
N PRO A 19 10.47 12.99 16.95
CA PRO A 19 11.19 11.89 16.29
C PRO A 19 11.92 10.97 17.28
N LEU A 20 12.42 11.50 18.40
CA LEU A 20 13.08 10.70 19.44
C LEU A 20 12.12 9.75 20.15
N LEU A 21 10.86 10.18 20.39
CA LEU A 21 9.85 9.31 20.97
C LEU A 21 9.45 8.20 19.99
N VAL A 22 9.36 8.52 18.70
CA VAL A 22 9.13 7.53 17.64
C VAL A 22 10.28 6.52 17.59
N ALA A 23 11.53 6.98 17.66
CA ALA A 23 12.71 6.12 17.66
C ALA A 23 12.70 5.13 18.83
N LYS A 24 12.40 5.62 20.04
CA LYS A 24 12.31 4.80 21.25
C LYS A 24 11.16 3.80 21.19
N ALA A 25 9.95 4.26 20.83
CA ALA A 25 8.77 3.40 20.73
C ALA A 25 8.95 2.30 19.67
N ALA A 26 9.49 2.66 18.50
CA ALA A 26 9.76 1.70 17.42
C ALA A 26 10.76 0.63 17.85
N ALA A 27 11.85 1.02 18.54
CA ALA A 27 12.82 0.06 19.05
C ALA A 27 12.22 -0.84 20.15
N THR A 28 11.42 -0.31 21.07
CA THR A 28 10.73 -1.12 22.07
C THR A 28 9.81 -2.16 21.43
N VAL A 29 9.02 -1.77 20.42
CA VAL A 29 8.14 -2.70 19.70
C VAL A 29 8.94 -3.74 18.91
N ASP A 30 10.08 -3.35 18.31
CA ASP A 30 10.98 -4.29 17.63
C ASP A 30 11.46 -5.38 18.59
N HIS A 31 11.91 -5.01 19.78
CA HIS A 31 12.32 -5.95 20.84
C HIS A 31 11.18 -6.86 21.28
N LEU A 32 10.02 -6.29 21.63
CA LEU A 32 8.86 -7.07 22.10
C LEU A 32 8.27 -7.98 21.02
N SER A 33 8.42 -7.62 19.74
CA SER A 33 7.94 -8.41 18.62
C SER A 33 8.89 -9.54 18.20
N GLY A 34 10.13 -9.55 18.73
CA GLY A 34 11.19 -10.47 18.30
C GLY A 34 11.70 -10.14 16.89
N SER A 35 11.95 -8.86 16.61
CA SER A 35 12.44 -8.36 15.32
C SER A 35 11.48 -8.59 14.13
N ARG A 36 10.18 -8.59 14.40
CA ARG A 36 9.11 -8.74 13.40
C ARG A 36 8.41 -7.42 13.07
N PHE A 37 8.96 -6.29 13.52
CA PHE A 37 8.36 -4.97 13.36
C PHE A 37 8.93 -4.22 12.15
N VAL A 38 8.04 -3.60 11.37
CA VAL A 38 8.36 -2.76 10.22
C VAL A 38 7.76 -1.37 10.44
N LEU A 39 8.63 -0.36 10.59
CA LEU A 39 8.20 1.02 10.77
C LEU A 39 7.91 1.68 9.42
N GLY A 40 6.64 1.75 9.02
CA GLY A 40 6.21 2.62 7.92
C GLY A 40 6.12 4.07 8.37
N LEU A 41 6.81 4.96 7.65
CA LEU A 41 6.85 6.40 7.89
C LEU A 41 6.21 7.16 6.73
N ALA A 42 5.46 8.22 7.04
CA ALA A 42 4.83 9.08 6.05
C ALA A 42 4.96 10.57 6.41
N GLY A 43 4.83 11.42 5.40
CA GLY A 43 4.74 12.87 5.59
C GLY A 43 3.40 13.30 6.19
N GLY A 44 2.30 12.59 5.95
CA GLY A 44 0.94 13.00 6.33
C GLY A 44 0.24 13.76 5.20
N ASP A 45 -1.09 13.64 5.12
CA ASP A 45 -1.90 14.02 3.96
C ASP A 45 -2.99 15.05 4.27
N ARG A 46 -3.28 15.32 5.55
CA ARG A 46 -4.35 16.21 6.00
C ARG A 46 -3.82 17.58 6.44
N PRO A 47 -4.05 18.66 5.66
CA PRO A 47 -3.55 20.00 6.02
C PRO A 47 -4.13 20.55 7.32
N ILE A 48 -5.38 20.20 7.65
CA ILE A 48 -6.06 20.68 8.86
C ILE A 48 -5.41 20.18 10.16
N GLU A 49 -4.70 19.06 10.12
CA GLU A 49 -4.05 18.50 11.31
C GLU A 49 -2.75 19.24 11.65
N TYR A 50 -2.07 19.84 10.67
CA TYR A 50 -0.74 20.44 10.85
C TYR A 50 -0.71 21.64 11.80
N PRO A 51 -1.61 22.64 11.65
CA PRO A 51 -1.69 23.75 12.59
C PRO A 51 -1.96 23.32 14.04
N LEU A 52 -2.66 22.20 14.26
CA LEU A 52 -2.94 21.68 15.61
C LEU A 52 -1.66 21.22 16.34
N PHE A 53 -0.63 20.83 15.59
CA PHE A 53 0.67 20.43 16.13
C PHE A 53 1.73 21.53 16.00
N GLY A 54 1.33 22.74 15.58
CA GLY A 54 2.25 23.87 15.37
C GLY A 54 3.17 23.72 14.15
N GLU A 55 2.80 22.86 13.20
CA GLU A 55 3.59 22.56 12.00
C GLU A 55 2.97 23.19 10.75
N ASP A 56 3.79 23.44 9.74
CA ASP A 56 3.36 23.98 8.44
C ASP A 56 3.23 22.87 7.40
N PHE A 57 2.04 22.69 6.84
CA PHE A 57 1.77 21.70 5.80
C PHE A 57 2.66 21.90 4.56
N GLY A 58 3.00 23.16 4.22
CA GLY A 58 3.88 23.48 3.09
C GLY A 58 5.31 22.96 3.29
N LYS A 59 5.77 22.86 4.54
CA LYS A 59 7.13 22.42 4.89
C LYS A 59 7.26 20.94 5.20
N ARG A 60 6.15 20.18 5.20
CA ARG A 60 6.11 18.76 5.58
C ARG A 60 7.19 17.88 4.96
N ALA A 61 7.54 18.10 3.69
CA ALA A 61 8.51 17.29 2.99
C ALA A 61 9.95 17.59 3.45
N ALA A 62 10.23 18.82 3.89
CA ALA A 62 11.50 19.20 4.51
C ALA A 62 11.56 18.66 5.92
N THR A 63 10.56 18.94 6.76
CA THR A 63 10.45 18.44 8.14
C THR A 63 10.59 16.92 8.20
N PHE A 64 9.92 16.19 7.29
CA PHE A 64 10.03 14.74 7.19
C PHE A 64 11.47 14.25 6.95
N ARG A 65 12.25 14.94 6.11
CA ARG A 65 13.64 14.55 5.83
C ARG A 65 14.53 14.80 7.04
N ASP A 66 14.31 15.90 7.74
CA ASP A 66 15.07 16.28 8.92
C ASP A 66 14.78 15.30 10.06
N ASP A 67 13.51 14.99 10.33
CA ASP A 67 13.11 14.01 11.33
C ASP A 67 13.61 12.60 11.02
N LEU A 68 13.64 12.23 9.73
CA LEU A 68 14.19 10.94 9.31
C LEU A 68 15.71 10.88 9.57
N ALA A 69 16.43 11.99 9.39
CA ALA A 69 17.84 12.07 9.73
C ALA A 69 18.06 11.92 11.24
N ILE A 70 17.20 12.55 12.05
CA ILE A 70 17.20 12.42 13.52
C ILE A 70 16.98 10.97 13.94
N LEU A 71 16.00 10.27 13.37
CA LEU A 71 15.73 8.84 13.64
C LEU A 71 16.97 7.96 13.36
N ARG A 72 17.64 8.19 12.24
CA ARG A 72 18.86 7.44 11.88
C ARG A 72 20.00 7.69 12.86
N GLN A 73 20.19 8.94 13.29
CA GLN A 73 21.20 9.30 14.27
C GLN A 73 20.87 8.73 15.65
N ALA A 74 19.58 8.70 16.05
CA ALA A 74 19.13 8.14 17.31
C ALA A 74 19.35 6.62 17.41
N TRP A 75 19.20 5.89 16.30
CA TRP A 75 19.49 4.45 16.24
C TRP A 75 20.95 4.11 15.97
N ALA A 76 21.77 5.08 15.56
CA ALA A 76 23.20 4.86 15.43
C ALA A 76 23.81 4.58 16.81
N ALA A 77 24.80 3.69 16.83
CA ALA A 77 25.61 3.48 18.03
C ALA A 77 26.63 4.63 18.14
N PRO A 78 26.58 5.45 19.20
CA PRO A 78 27.61 6.44 19.41
C PRO A 78 28.95 5.75 19.77
N PRO A 79 30.11 6.36 19.44
CA PRO A 79 31.42 5.89 19.90
C PRO A 79 31.45 5.73 21.42
N ALA A 80 32.20 4.73 21.91
CA ALA A 80 32.33 4.45 23.34
C ALA A 80 32.75 5.72 24.11
N GLY A 81 31.93 6.13 25.07
CA GLY A 81 32.17 7.33 25.90
C GLY A 81 31.51 8.63 25.41
N SER A 82 30.83 8.63 24.26
CA SER A 82 30.10 9.78 23.71
C SER A 82 28.59 9.53 23.61
N GLY A 83 27.78 10.59 23.64
CA GLY A 83 26.33 10.49 23.38
C GLY A 83 25.97 10.64 21.90
N ILE A 84 24.69 10.45 21.57
CA ILE A 84 24.21 10.67 20.20
C ILE A 84 24.34 12.16 19.82
N THR A 85 24.88 12.43 18.64
CA THR A 85 24.93 13.79 18.09
C THR A 85 23.75 13.98 17.15
N VAL A 86 22.87 14.90 17.51
CA VAL A 86 21.73 15.29 16.69
C VAL A 86 21.77 16.82 16.51
N PRO A 87 22.46 17.31 15.47
CA PRO A 87 22.64 18.74 15.24
C PRO A 87 21.31 19.50 15.12
N ALA A 88 20.31 18.85 14.49
CA ALA A 88 18.97 19.41 14.30
C ALA A 88 18.21 19.67 15.62
N LEU A 89 18.58 18.99 16.71
CA LEU A 89 17.99 19.18 18.04
C LEU A 89 18.95 19.89 19.01
N GLY A 90 20.07 20.42 18.52
CA GLY A 90 21.10 21.04 19.36
C GLY A 90 21.81 20.06 20.32
N LEU A 91 21.66 18.74 20.10
CA LEU A 91 22.27 17.72 20.93
C LEU A 91 23.70 17.45 20.44
N LYS A 92 24.68 17.88 21.24
CA LYS A 92 26.11 17.60 21.04
C LYS A 92 26.54 16.31 21.75
N ALA A 93 27.57 15.65 21.22
CA ALA A 93 28.19 14.43 21.76
C ALA A 93 28.59 14.52 23.25
N GLU A 94 28.80 15.74 23.74
CA GLU A 94 29.19 16.08 25.12
C GLU A 94 28.15 15.62 26.16
N ARG A 95 26.86 15.61 25.79
CA ARG A 95 25.83 15.02 26.64
C ARG A 95 25.82 13.52 26.36
N ARG A 96 26.11 12.69 27.37
CA ARG A 96 25.97 11.21 27.34
C ARG A 96 24.52 10.71 27.16
N LEU A 97 23.68 11.46 26.44
CA LEU A 97 22.33 11.06 26.12
C LEU A 97 22.40 10.00 25.02
N ASP A 98 21.90 8.81 25.31
CA ASP A 98 21.68 7.76 24.33
C ASP A 98 20.19 7.37 24.30
N VAL A 99 19.69 7.10 23.09
CA VAL A 99 18.31 6.64 22.91
C VAL A 99 18.31 5.13 23.00
N LEU A 100 17.86 4.65 24.15
CA LEU A 100 17.63 3.23 24.43
C LEU A 100 16.13 2.92 24.47
N PRO A 101 15.71 1.72 24.02
CA PRO A 101 16.53 0.63 23.47
C PRO A 101 17.01 0.90 22.03
N LYS A 102 18.15 0.31 21.63
CA LYS A 102 18.56 0.22 20.21
C LYS A 102 17.81 -0.94 19.56
N PRO A 103 17.41 -0.87 18.28
CA PRO A 103 16.67 -1.98 17.64
C PRO A 103 17.45 -3.31 17.71
N ALA A 104 16.76 -4.40 18.07
CA ALA A 104 17.37 -5.72 18.31
C ALA A 104 17.79 -6.43 17.01
N GLY A 105 17.01 -6.23 15.95
CA GLY A 105 17.32 -6.80 14.65
C GLY A 105 18.18 -5.86 13.80
N ALA A 106 19.00 -6.44 12.91
CA ALA A 106 19.73 -5.72 11.84
C ALA A 106 18.81 -4.93 10.85
N VAL A 107 17.51 -4.88 11.12
CA VAL A 107 16.47 -4.52 10.18
C VAL A 107 15.35 -3.78 10.93
N CYS A 108 15.69 -2.68 11.62
CA CYS A 108 14.73 -1.58 11.73
C CYS A 108 14.58 -0.98 10.31
N ARG A 109 13.85 -1.71 9.47
CA ARG A 109 13.63 -1.38 8.07
C ARG A 109 12.49 -0.40 8.04
N TRP A 110 12.86 0.86 7.91
CA TRP A 110 11.89 1.90 7.64
C TRP A 110 11.75 2.03 6.12
N SER A 111 10.51 2.19 5.67
CA SER A 111 10.19 2.63 4.33
C SER A 111 9.64 4.03 4.45
N SER A 112 10.36 5.04 3.94
CA SER A 112 9.73 6.34 3.71
C SER A 112 9.14 6.37 2.32
N LEU A 113 7.91 6.88 2.26
CA LEU A 113 7.34 7.33 1.00
C LEU A 113 7.72 8.80 0.83
N GLY A 114 8.81 9.07 0.11
CA GLY A 114 9.21 10.44 -0.21
C GLY A 114 8.15 11.15 -1.06
N ALA A 115 8.12 12.48 -1.02
CA ALA A 115 7.18 13.31 -1.79
C ALA A 115 7.22 13.08 -3.32
N ARG A 116 8.28 12.41 -3.84
CA ARG A 116 8.43 11.98 -5.26
C ARG A 116 8.24 10.46 -5.48
N GLY A 117 7.66 9.74 -4.53
CA GLY A 117 7.23 8.34 -4.72
C GLY A 117 8.36 7.31 -4.74
N ARG A 118 9.59 7.77 -4.50
CA ARG A 118 10.75 6.91 -4.31
C ARG A 118 10.64 6.29 -2.91
N ILE A 119 10.44 4.97 -2.86
CA ILE A 119 10.52 4.21 -1.62
C ILE A 119 12.00 4.15 -1.26
N SER A 120 12.40 4.89 -0.24
CA SER A 120 13.74 4.70 0.33
C SER A 120 13.65 3.69 1.46
N THR A 121 14.34 2.57 1.29
CA THR A 121 14.49 1.55 2.33
C THR A 121 15.88 1.68 2.92
N GLY A 122 15.97 1.84 4.24
CA GLY A 122 17.24 1.82 4.97
C GLY A 122 17.17 0.84 6.14
N SER A 123 18.34 0.35 6.57
CA SER A 123 18.53 -0.37 7.83
C SER A 123 19.30 0.51 8.81
N ALA A 124 19.09 0.32 10.11
CA ALA A 124 19.89 0.99 11.14
C ALA A 124 21.36 0.49 11.07
N PRO A 125 22.37 1.36 11.24
CA PRO A 125 23.77 0.95 11.29
C PRO A 125 24.01 0.13 12.57
N THR A 126 24.61 -1.05 12.41
CA THR A 126 24.77 -2.05 13.47
C THR A 126 26.13 -1.90 14.15
N SER A 127 26.20 -2.02 15.47
CA SER A 127 27.45 -2.09 16.25
C SER A 127 27.58 -3.44 16.97
N THR A 128 27.72 -4.54 16.24
CA THR A 128 28.25 -5.78 16.84
C THR A 128 28.80 -6.70 15.75
N ALA A 129 30.11 -6.89 15.77
CA ALA A 129 30.78 -7.98 15.07
C ALA A 129 30.41 -9.29 15.77
N GLY A 130 30.02 -10.30 15.00
CA GLY A 130 29.85 -11.67 15.48
C GLY A 130 28.42 -12.08 15.84
N SER A 131 27.64 -12.51 14.86
CA SER A 131 26.97 -13.81 14.91
C SER A 131 26.29 -14.12 13.57
N THR A 132 26.53 -15.34 13.12
CA THR A 132 26.18 -15.87 11.82
C THR A 132 24.70 -16.24 11.78
N THR A 133 23.85 -15.35 11.26
CA THR A 133 22.59 -15.77 10.60
C THR A 133 22.38 -14.94 9.35
N ARG A 134 23.03 -15.38 8.26
CA ARG A 134 22.68 -15.02 6.87
C ARG A 134 21.28 -15.54 6.54
N ALA A 135 20.25 -14.98 7.14
CA ALA A 135 18.90 -15.03 6.60
C ALA A 135 18.53 -13.60 6.21
N ALA A 136 19.26 -13.08 5.23
CA ALA A 136 18.87 -11.88 4.51
C ALA A 136 17.51 -12.18 3.86
N TRP A 137 16.42 -11.90 4.58
CA TRP A 137 15.12 -11.71 3.98
C TRP A 137 15.23 -10.47 3.11
N ARG A 138 15.80 -10.68 1.93
CA ARG A 138 15.52 -9.86 0.77
C ARG A 138 14.02 -10.03 0.58
N PRO A 139 13.19 -8.96 0.58
CA PRO A 139 11.94 -9.09 -0.14
C PRO A 139 12.39 -9.54 -1.52
N ARG A 140 12.16 -10.82 -1.88
CA ARG A 140 12.23 -11.18 -3.29
C ARG A 140 11.27 -10.16 -3.89
N PRO A 141 11.73 -9.23 -4.75
CA PRO A 141 10.79 -8.67 -5.68
C PRO A 141 10.35 -9.91 -6.42
N ARG A 142 9.23 -10.51 -5.99
CA ARG A 142 8.38 -11.14 -6.97
C ARG A 142 8.05 -9.95 -7.86
N HIS A 143 8.88 -9.76 -8.89
CA HIS A 143 8.39 -9.43 -10.20
C HIS A 143 7.32 -10.50 -10.47
N LEU A 144 6.17 -10.34 -9.83
CA LEU A 144 4.93 -10.76 -10.39
C LEU A 144 4.95 -9.98 -11.69
N ASP A 145 5.22 -10.67 -12.81
CA ASP A 145 5.16 -10.09 -14.13
C ASP A 145 3.98 -9.15 -14.14
N GLY A 146 4.26 -7.84 -14.17
CA GLY A 146 3.23 -6.83 -13.90
C GLY A 146 2.05 -7.03 -14.84
N ARG A 147 2.34 -7.52 -16.06
CA ARG A 147 1.37 -8.02 -17.03
C ARG A 147 0.57 -9.23 -16.54
N ARG A 148 1.19 -10.35 -16.15
CA ARG A 148 0.46 -11.58 -15.73
C ARG A 148 -0.39 -11.35 -14.48
N ALA A 149 0.14 -10.63 -13.49
CA ALA A 149 -0.64 -10.33 -12.28
C ALA A 149 -1.79 -9.34 -12.56
N ARG A 150 -1.59 -8.35 -13.45
CA ARG A 150 -2.70 -7.47 -13.90
C ARG A 150 -3.74 -8.24 -14.70
N THR A 151 -3.34 -9.12 -15.62
CA THR A 151 -4.30 -9.89 -16.44
C THR A 151 -5.05 -10.93 -15.62
N HIS A 152 -4.39 -11.64 -14.70
CA HIS A 152 -5.07 -12.57 -13.80
C HIS A 152 -5.96 -11.82 -12.80
N ALA A 153 -5.52 -10.70 -12.21
CA ALA A 153 -6.37 -9.93 -11.32
C ALA A 153 -7.60 -9.36 -12.07
N LEU A 154 -7.43 -8.71 -13.22
CA LEU A 154 -8.53 -8.07 -13.95
C LEU A 154 -9.48 -9.04 -14.68
N GLY A 155 -9.01 -10.23 -15.05
CA GLY A 155 -9.77 -11.19 -15.86
C GLY A 155 -10.56 -12.23 -15.05
N THR A 156 -9.99 -12.69 -13.92
CA THR A 156 -10.51 -13.86 -13.19
C THR A 156 -11.91 -13.67 -12.56
N PRO A 157 -12.32 -12.47 -12.05
CA PRO A 157 -13.63 -12.33 -11.39
C PRO A 157 -14.86 -12.34 -12.32
N LYS A 158 -14.68 -12.07 -13.61
CA LYS A 158 -15.79 -11.79 -14.55
C LYS A 158 -16.61 -13.01 -15.02
N PRO A 159 -16.04 -14.20 -15.27
CA PRO A 159 -16.87 -15.37 -15.59
C PRO A 159 -17.83 -15.76 -14.45
N TYR A 160 -17.51 -15.42 -13.20
CA TYR A 160 -18.39 -15.69 -12.05
C TYR A 160 -19.65 -14.80 -12.06
N LEU A 161 -19.55 -13.58 -12.59
CA LEU A 161 -20.71 -12.70 -12.82
C LEU A 161 -21.65 -13.27 -13.88
N THR A 162 -21.10 -13.84 -14.96
CA THR A 162 -21.90 -14.53 -15.97
C THR A 162 -22.58 -15.79 -15.40
N LEU A 163 -21.84 -16.57 -14.61
CA LEU A 163 -22.37 -17.77 -13.95
C LEU A 163 -23.51 -17.42 -12.98
N MET A 164 -23.41 -16.29 -12.26
CA MET A 164 -24.47 -15.76 -11.41
C MET A 164 -25.76 -15.50 -12.19
N PHE A 165 -25.70 -14.83 -13.35
CA PHE A 165 -26.90 -14.58 -14.16
C PHE A 165 -27.55 -15.86 -14.70
N VAL A 166 -26.75 -16.88 -15.03
CA VAL A 166 -27.26 -18.20 -15.44
C VAL A 166 -27.96 -18.90 -14.27
N LEU A 167 -27.37 -18.87 -13.07
CA LEU A 167 -27.95 -19.46 -11.86
C LEU A 167 -29.22 -18.74 -11.42
N VAL A 168 -29.26 -17.41 -11.49
CA VAL A 168 -30.46 -16.61 -11.18
C VAL A 168 -31.59 -16.90 -12.17
N GLY A 169 -31.28 -17.14 -13.44
CA GLY A 169 -32.26 -17.49 -14.47
C GLY A 169 -32.99 -18.82 -14.24
N THR A 170 -32.51 -19.69 -13.35
CA THR A 170 -33.19 -20.97 -13.02
C THR A 170 -34.42 -20.82 -12.13
N GLY A 171 -34.67 -19.64 -11.55
CA GLY A 171 -35.85 -19.39 -10.70
C GLY A 171 -35.79 -20.01 -9.30
N ASN A 172 -34.73 -20.73 -8.96
CA ASN A 172 -34.54 -21.32 -7.63
C ASN A 172 -33.74 -20.38 -6.70
N PHE A 173 -34.34 -20.00 -5.58
CA PHE A 173 -33.75 -19.09 -4.59
C PHE A 173 -32.37 -19.55 -4.09
N TRP A 174 -32.19 -20.83 -3.76
CA TRP A 174 -30.94 -21.34 -3.21
C TRP A 174 -29.79 -21.33 -4.23
N LEU A 175 -30.10 -21.60 -5.50
CA LEU A 175 -29.13 -21.51 -6.59
C LEU A 175 -28.74 -20.06 -6.88
N ALA A 176 -29.69 -19.12 -6.77
CA ALA A 176 -29.41 -17.69 -6.90
C ALA A 176 -28.47 -17.19 -5.78
N VAL A 177 -28.71 -17.58 -4.53
CA VAL A 177 -27.83 -17.23 -3.39
C VAL A 177 -26.43 -17.81 -3.57
N LEU A 178 -26.33 -19.07 -3.99
CA LEU A 178 -25.04 -19.72 -4.26
C LEU A 178 -24.27 -19.00 -5.38
N GLY A 179 -24.96 -18.64 -6.46
CA GLY A 179 -24.38 -17.86 -7.56
C GLY A 179 -23.90 -16.48 -7.12
N MET A 180 -24.67 -15.79 -6.28
CA MET A 180 -24.29 -14.48 -5.75
C MET A 180 -23.05 -14.56 -4.84
N ALA A 181 -22.97 -15.58 -3.99
CA ALA A 181 -21.83 -15.83 -3.12
C ALA A 181 -20.56 -16.15 -3.94
N LEU A 182 -20.66 -17.05 -4.92
CA LEU A 182 -19.57 -17.41 -5.82
C LEU A 182 -19.04 -16.21 -6.63
N ALA A 183 -19.88 -15.24 -6.96
CA ALA A 183 -19.46 -14.02 -7.65
C ALA A 183 -18.83 -12.99 -6.70
N THR A 184 -19.36 -12.85 -5.48
CA THR A 184 -18.98 -11.78 -4.55
C THR A 184 -17.62 -12.04 -3.90
N PHE A 185 -17.32 -13.29 -3.52
CA PHE A 185 -16.05 -13.64 -2.87
C PHE A 185 -14.82 -13.30 -3.73
N PRO A 186 -14.71 -13.76 -4.99
CA PRO A 186 -13.60 -13.40 -5.87
C PRO A 186 -13.54 -11.90 -6.17
N HIS A 187 -14.71 -11.24 -6.28
CA HIS A 187 -14.77 -9.81 -6.52
C HIS A 187 -14.18 -8.99 -5.37
N ALA A 188 -14.51 -9.35 -4.12
CA ALA A 188 -13.97 -8.70 -2.93
C ALA A 188 -12.44 -8.88 -2.81
N MET A 189 -11.94 -10.10 -3.05
CA MET A 189 -10.50 -10.38 -3.04
C MET A 189 -9.75 -9.55 -4.09
N TYR A 190 -10.34 -9.42 -5.28
CA TYR A 190 -9.78 -8.61 -6.36
C TYR A 190 -9.78 -7.12 -6.04
N TYR A 191 -10.88 -6.58 -5.50
CA TYR A 191 -11.01 -5.17 -5.16
C TYR A 191 -9.96 -4.73 -4.14
N ALA A 192 -9.64 -5.60 -3.16
CA ALA A 192 -8.56 -5.38 -2.20
C ALA A 192 -7.16 -5.30 -2.86
N ALA A 193 -6.90 -6.13 -3.88
CA ALA A 193 -5.61 -6.14 -4.59
C ALA A 193 -5.45 -4.96 -5.57
N LEU A 194 -6.54 -4.48 -6.15
CA LEU A 194 -6.58 -3.38 -7.13
C LEU A 194 -5.91 -2.10 -6.64
N ALA A 195 -6.22 -1.69 -5.41
CA ALA A 195 -5.69 -0.46 -4.82
C ALA A 195 -4.15 -0.47 -4.76
N GLY A 196 -3.56 -1.61 -4.41
CA GLY A 196 -2.10 -1.77 -4.33
C GLY A 196 -1.40 -1.73 -5.69
N ILE A 197 -2.08 -2.20 -6.75
CA ILE A 197 -1.56 -2.20 -8.13
C ILE A 197 -1.66 -0.80 -8.72
N LEU A 198 -2.85 -0.17 -8.64
CA LEU A 198 -3.09 1.18 -9.15
C LEU A 198 -2.16 2.21 -8.49
N ALA A 199 -1.84 2.04 -7.21
CA ALA A 199 -0.91 2.93 -6.51
C ALA A 199 0.51 2.91 -7.10
N ARG A 200 0.92 1.89 -7.86
CA ARG A 200 2.25 1.83 -8.47
C ARG A 200 2.32 2.45 -9.86
N ASP A 201 1.18 2.61 -10.52
CA ASP A 201 1.10 3.04 -11.92
C ASP A 201 1.03 4.58 -12.09
N TYR A 202 0.70 5.32 -11.02
CA TYR A 202 0.59 6.77 -11.08
C TYR A 202 1.70 7.49 -10.29
N PRO A 203 2.30 8.56 -10.86
CA PRO A 203 3.25 9.41 -10.15
C PRO A 203 2.58 10.06 -8.94
N VAL A 204 3.32 10.16 -7.83
CA VAL A 204 2.78 10.52 -6.51
C VAL A 204 2.17 11.90 -6.43
N GLU A 205 2.64 12.89 -7.21
CA GLU A 205 2.12 14.27 -7.11
C GLU A 205 0.64 14.35 -7.51
N VAL A 206 0.19 13.40 -8.34
CA VAL A 206 -1.14 13.38 -8.94
C VAL A 206 -1.85 12.05 -8.74
N ARG A 207 -1.29 11.15 -7.92
CA ARG A 207 -1.77 9.78 -7.75
C ARG A 207 -3.22 9.74 -7.27
N TYR A 208 -3.54 10.53 -6.25
CA TYR A 208 -4.88 10.53 -5.66
C TYR A 208 -5.89 11.13 -6.64
N THR A 209 -5.59 12.30 -7.20
CA THR A 209 -6.47 12.99 -8.15
C THR A 209 -6.68 12.20 -9.43
N ARG A 210 -5.62 11.61 -10.03
CA ARG A 210 -5.76 10.79 -11.25
C ARG A 210 -6.51 9.50 -11.00
N MET A 211 -6.25 8.83 -9.86
CA MET A 211 -6.96 7.60 -9.53
C MET A 211 -8.45 7.88 -9.26
N SER A 212 -8.76 8.94 -8.51
CA SER A 212 -10.13 9.37 -8.25
C SER A 212 -10.84 9.82 -9.52
N LEU A 213 -10.23 10.68 -10.34
CA LEU A 213 -10.82 11.18 -11.58
C LEU A 213 -11.07 10.04 -12.58
N SER A 214 -10.12 9.12 -12.74
CA SER A 214 -10.29 7.95 -13.62
C SER A 214 -11.40 7.03 -13.11
N TYR A 215 -11.46 6.81 -11.79
CA TYR A 215 -12.50 6.00 -11.18
C TYR A 215 -13.88 6.63 -11.37
N GLN A 216 -14.03 7.91 -11.08
CA GLN A 216 -15.31 8.62 -11.20
C GLN A 216 -15.77 8.74 -12.65
N ALA A 217 -14.88 9.08 -13.58
CA ALA A 217 -15.21 9.15 -15.01
C ALA A 217 -15.64 7.79 -15.57
N CYS A 218 -14.92 6.72 -15.21
CA CYS A 218 -15.25 5.36 -15.65
C CYS A 218 -16.57 4.88 -15.01
N THR A 219 -16.79 5.17 -13.73
CA THR A 219 -18.03 4.82 -13.02
C THR A 219 -19.23 5.58 -13.60
N ALA A 220 -19.08 6.87 -13.88
CA ALA A 220 -20.14 7.68 -14.49
C ALA A 220 -20.52 7.17 -15.89
N LEU A 221 -19.53 6.86 -16.74
CA LEU A 221 -19.77 6.43 -18.11
C LEU A 221 -20.28 5.00 -18.22
N PHE A 222 -19.72 4.06 -17.44
CA PHE A 222 -20.00 2.64 -17.60
C PHE A 222 -20.89 2.05 -16.51
N ALA A 223 -20.75 2.45 -15.25
CA ALA A 223 -21.57 1.90 -14.17
C ALA A 223 -22.99 2.48 -14.20
N GLY A 224 -23.15 3.76 -14.58
CA GLY A 224 -24.47 4.39 -14.70
C GLY A 224 -25.29 3.93 -15.90
N THR A 225 -24.62 3.65 -17.03
CA THR A 225 -25.31 3.28 -18.29
C THR A 225 -25.57 1.79 -18.42
N ALA A 226 -24.77 0.93 -17.78
CA ALA A 226 -24.92 -0.52 -17.87
C ALA A 226 -26.32 -1.04 -17.48
N PRO A 227 -27.00 -0.55 -16.42
CA PRO A 227 -28.36 -0.99 -16.09
C PRO A 227 -29.38 -0.60 -17.16
N ILE A 228 -29.25 0.60 -17.74
CA ILE A 228 -30.16 1.09 -18.78
C ILE A 228 -30.04 0.25 -20.03
N VAL A 229 -28.81 -0.03 -20.48
CA VAL A 229 -28.55 -0.86 -21.66
C VAL A 229 -28.96 -2.31 -21.40
N SER A 230 -28.69 -2.84 -20.21
CA SER A 230 -29.08 -4.21 -19.83
C SER A 230 -30.60 -4.36 -19.78
N GLN A 231 -31.30 -3.39 -19.20
CA GLN A 231 -32.76 -3.37 -19.14
C GLN A 231 -33.36 -3.27 -20.54
N TYR A 232 -32.82 -2.38 -21.39
CA TYR A 232 -33.25 -2.23 -22.78
C TYR A 232 -33.07 -3.54 -23.57
N LEU A 233 -31.90 -4.18 -23.48
CA LEU A 233 -31.61 -5.46 -24.13
C LEU A 233 -32.52 -6.59 -23.64
N LEU A 234 -32.82 -6.62 -22.34
CA LEU A 234 -33.74 -7.60 -21.78
C LEU A 234 -35.16 -7.40 -22.32
N THR A 235 -35.66 -6.16 -22.39
CA THR A 235 -36.99 -5.87 -22.93
C THR A 235 -37.11 -6.08 -24.43
N ALA A 236 -36.04 -5.82 -25.19
CA ALA A 236 -36.05 -5.97 -26.65
C ALA A 236 -35.90 -7.43 -27.10
N THR A 237 -35.11 -8.23 -26.38
CA THR A 237 -34.78 -9.62 -26.77
C THR A 237 -35.62 -10.67 -26.01
N GLY A 238 -36.22 -10.29 -24.88
CA GLY A 238 -36.96 -11.21 -24.00
C GLY A 238 -36.10 -12.30 -23.34
N SER A 239 -34.77 -12.21 -23.46
CA SER A 239 -33.83 -13.27 -23.10
C SER A 239 -32.65 -12.72 -22.30
N ILE A 240 -32.29 -13.41 -21.22
CA ILE A 240 -31.14 -13.08 -20.36
C ILE A 240 -29.80 -13.20 -21.11
N TRP A 241 -29.75 -13.99 -22.19
CA TRP A 241 -28.52 -14.23 -22.94
C TRP A 241 -27.96 -12.97 -23.62
N SER A 242 -28.79 -11.98 -23.93
CA SER A 242 -28.35 -10.69 -24.49
C SER A 242 -27.52 -9.88 -23.48
N VAL A 243 -27.92 -9.89 -22.22
CA VAL A 243 -27.20 -9.24 -21.11
C VAL A 243 -25.90 -9.98 -20.82
N VAL A 244 -25.92 -11.30 -20.87
CA VAL A 244 -24.71 -12.14 -20.72
C VAL A 244 -23.69 -11.85 -21.84
N ALA A 245 -24.15 -11.72 -23.09
CA ALA A 245 -23.30 -11.40 -24.23
C ALA A 245 -22.63 -10.02 -24.08
N LEU A 246 -23.37 -9.01 -23.61
CA LEU A 246 -22.83 -7.69 -23.30
C LEU A 246 -21.78 -7.77 -22.17
N GLY A 247 -22.05 -8.54 -21.12
CA GLY A 247 -21.09 -8.81 -20.04
C GLY A 247 -19.78 -9.43 -20.55
N LEU A 248 -19.87 -10.45 -21.41
CA LEU A 248 -18.72 -11.07 -22.07
C LEU A 248 -17.95 -10.09 -22.95
N GLY A 249 -18.65 -9.22 -23.69
CA GLY A 249 -18.05 -8.14 -24.49
C GLY A 249 -17.18 -7.20 -23.64
N TYR A 250 -17.68 -6.77 -22.47
CA TYR A 250 -16.89 -5.98 -21.52
C TYR A 250 -15.63 -6.71 -21.02
N VAL A 251 -15.68 -8.03 -20.84
CA VAL A 251 -14.50 -8.82 -20.48
C VAL A 251 -13.45 -8.75 -21.59
N VAL A 252 -13.85 -8.97 -22.84
CA VAL A 252 -12.96 -8.95 -24.00
C VAL A 252 -12.31 -7.57 -24.15
N ILE A 253 -13.09 -6.50 -24.08
CA ILE A 253 -12.60 -5.11 -24.15
C ILE A 253 -11.59 -4.86 -23.02
N THR A 254 -11.88 -5.31 -21.80
CA THR A 254 -10.94 -5.12 -20.67
C THR A 254 -9.63 -5.89 -20.89
N VAL A 255 -9.70 -7.14 -21.33
CA VAL A 255 -8.51 -7.97 -21.57
C VAL A 255 -7.67 -7.40 -22.73
N ALA A 256 -8.32 -6.94 -23.79
CA ALA A 256 -7.67 -6.27 -24.92
C ALA A 256 -6.97 -4.96 -24.48
N GLY A 257 -7.66 -4.11 -23.70
CA GLY A 257 -7.09 -2.87 -23.16
C GLY A 257 -5.90 -3.09 -22.25
N VAL A 258 -5.89 -4.18 -21.46
CA VAL A 258 -4.74 -4.54 -20.61
C VAL A 258 -3.56 -5.06 -21.44
N ARG A 259 -3.83 -5.85 -22.49
CA ARG A 259 -2.79 -6.40 -23.37
C ARG A 259 -2.14 -5.33 -24.27
N GLY A 260 -2.86 -4.27 -24.60
CA GLY A 260 -2.39 -3.19 -25.47
C GLY A 260 -1.43 -2.18 -24.82
N ARG A 261 -1.27 -2.16 -23.49
CA ARG A 261 -0.36 -1.19 -22.84
C ARG A 261 1.11 -1.60 -22.98
N PRO A 262 2.00 -0.78 -23.57
CA PRO A 262 3.44 -1.02 -23.53
C PRO A 262 3.91 -1.01 -22.07
N SER A 263 4.81 -1.92 -21.72
CA SER A 263 5.37 -2.00 -20.37
C SER A 263 6.21 -0.75 -20.12
N ALA A 264 5.78 0.11 -19.21
CA ALA A 264 6.57 1.26 -18.77
C ALA A 264 7.80 0.74 -17.99
N ALA A 265 8.84 0.37 -18.73
CA ALA A 265 10.13 -0.06 -18.23
C ALA A 265 11.21 0.73 -18.98
N SER A 266 11.24 2.05 -18.79
CA SER A 266 12.43 2.92 -19.00
C SER A 266 12.05 4.41 -18.89
N VAL A 267 11.94 4.96 -17.68
CA VAL A 267 12.34 6.35 -17.33
C VAL A 267 12.74 6.37 -15.86
#